data_AF-A0A383DKN9-F1
#
_entry.id   AF-A0A383DKN9-F1
#
_cell.length_a   1.000
_cell.length_b   1.000
_cell.length_c   1.000
_cell.angle_alpha   90.00
_cell.angle_beta   90.00
_cell.angle_gamma   90.00
#
_symmetry.space_group_name_H-M   'P 1'
#
loop_
_entity.id
_entity.type
_entity.pdbx_description
1 polymer ?
#
loop_
_entity_poly.entity_id
_entity_poly.type
_entity_poly.pdbx_seq_one_letter_code
_entity_poly.pdbx_strand_id
1 'polypeptide(L)' 'DGRDVAENPVSEGDLFATIYTALGINPRKKHFWGKRPVWLTPEDAAPIKPLLG' A
#
# COMPACT_ATOMS: atom_id res chain seq x y z
N ASP A 1 -15.37 -7.99 16.39
CA ASP A 1 -16.20 -9.21 16.25
C ASP A 1 -16.74 -9.37 14.82
N GLY A 2 -16.10 -8.76 13.81
CA GLY A 2 -16.52 -8.87 12.40
C GLY A 2 -17.88 -8.24 12.08
N ARG A 3 -18.54 -7.58 13.05
CA ARG A 3 -19.89 -7.01 12.87
C ARG A 3 -19.85 -5.53 12.50
N ASP A 4 -18.81 -4.82 12.91
CA ASP A 4 -18.64 -3.41 12.60
C ASP A 4 -17.80 -3.23 11.32
N VAL A 5 -18.41 -2.61 10.31
CA VAL A 5 -17.69 -2.13 9.12
C VAL A 5 -17.12 -0.75 9.45
N ALA A 6 -15.80 -0.62 9.44
CA ALA A 6 -15.16 0.68 9.59
C ALA A 6 -15.37 1.49 8.31
N GLU A 7 -16.01 2.67 8.43
CA GLU A 7 -16.07 3.65 7.34
C GLU A 7 -14.71 4.35 7.21
N ASN A 8 -13.80 3.72 6.48
CA ASN A 8 -12.51 4.29 6.10
C ASN A 8 -12.33 4.06 4.61
N PRO A 9 -12.68 5.04 3.75
CA PRO A 9 -12.49 4.90 2.31
C PRO A 9 -11.01 4.72 2.01
N VAL A 10 -10.68 3.62 1.35
CA VAL A 10 -9.32 3.28 0.93
C VAL A 10 -9.28 3.23 -0.59
N SER A 11 -8.16 3.67 -1.16
CA SER A 11 -7.91 3.52 -2.59
C SER A 11 -7.42 2.11 -2.90
N GLU A 12 -7.49 1.71 -4.18
CA GLU A 12 -6.83 0.49 -4.66
C GLU A 12 -5.32 0.52 -4.38
N GLY A 13 -4.72 1.72 -4.47
CA GLY A 13 -3.31 1.93 -4.16
C GLY A 13 -2.97 1.57 -2.71
N ASP A 14 -3.82 1.94 -1.77
CA ASP A 14 -3.63 1.65 -0.34
C ASP A 14 -3.70 0.14 -0.07
N LEU A 15 -4.61 -0.56 -0.76
CA LEU A 15 -4.69 -2.02 -0.70
C LEU A 15 -3.40 -2.69 -1.18
N PHE A 16 -2.87 -2.29 -2.35
CA PHE A 16 -1.60 -2.83 -2.85
C PHE A 16 -0.42 -2.47 -1.94
N ALA A 17 -0.37 -1.25 -1.41
CA ALA A 17 0.67 -0.83 -0.47
C ALA A 17 0.65 -1.69 0.81
N THR A 18 -0.54 -2.06 1.28
CA THR A 18 -0.73 -2.97 2.40
C THR A 18 -0.22 -4.37 2.09
N ILE A 19 -0.61 -4.95 0.95
CA ILE A 19 -0.18 -6.28 0.52
C ILE A 19 1.36 -6.35 0.42
N TYR A 20 2.00 -5.37 -0.24
CA TYR A 20 3.45 -5.35 -0.34
C TYR A 20 4.12 -5.26 1.03
N THR A 21 3.61 -4.40 1.91
CA THR A 21 4.16 -4.27 3.27
C THR A 21 4.03 -5.57 4.06
N ALA A 22 2.88 -6.25 3.97
CA ALA A 22 2.66 -7.54 4.62
C ALA A 22 3.63 -8.64 4.12
N LEU A 23 4.06 -8.55 2.86
CA LEU A 23 5.05 -9.43 2.25
C LEU A 23 6.51 -9.00 2.53
N GLY A 24 6.74 -7.96 3.35
CA GLY A 24 8.06 -7.42 3.64
C GLY A 24 8.68 -6.59 2.51
N ILE A 25 7.89 -6.24 1.49
CA ILE A 25 8.30 -5.39 0.37
C ILE A 25 8.02 -3.94 0.73
N ASN A 26 8.99 -3.05 0.55
CA ASN A 26 8.79 -1.61 0.74
C ASN A 26 8.02 -1.02 -0.47
N PRO A 27 6.74 -0.62 -0.32
CA PRO A 27 5.94 -0.08 -1.43
C PRO A 27 6.44 1.29 -1.92
N ARG A 28 7.21 2.01 -1.09
CA ARG A 28 7.77 3.35 -1.40
C ARG A 28 9.19 3.30 -1.96
N LYS A 29 9.72 2.10 -2.21
CA LYS A 29 11.05 1.95 -2.81
C LYS A 29 11.00 2.45 -4.26
N LYS A 30 11.90 3.38 -4.59
CA LYS A 30 12.11 3.84 -5.98
C LYS A 30 12.80 2.74 -6.76
N HIS A 31 12.10 2.15 -7.72
CA HIS A 31 12.71 1.29 -8.73
C HIS A 31 13.06 2.15 -9.94
N PHE A 32 14.06 1.74 -10.73
CA PHE A 32 14.48 2.52 -11.89
C PHE A 32 14.51 1.61 -13.11
N TRP A 33 13.81 2.04 -14.16
CA TRP A 33 13.99 1.52 -15.51
C TRP A 33 14.47 2.69 -16.38
N GLY A 34 15.79 2.76 -16.61
CA GLY A 34 16.41 3.96 -17.17
C GLY A 34 16.47 5.11 -16.16
N LYS A 35 16.10 6.32 -16.58
CA LYS A 35 16.22 7.55 -15.76
C LYS A 35 14.99 7.91 -14.94
N ARG A 36 13.82 7.31 -15.22
CA ARG A 36 12.56 7.64 -14.53
C ARG A 36 12.31 6.62 -13.40
N PRO A 37 11.95 7.07 -12.20
CA PRO A 37 11.54 6.17 -11.14
C PRO A 37 10.22 5.50 -11.51
N VAL A 38 10.12 4.21 -11.19
CA VAL A 38 8.90 3.40 -11.26
C VAL A 38 8.52 3.05 -9.83
N TRP A 39 7.28 3.37 -9.49
CA TRP A 39 6.69 3.08 -8.18
C TRP A 39 5.89 1.78 -8.24
N LEU A 40 5.88 1.01 -7.14
CA LEU A 40 5.08 -0.21 -7.05
C LEU A 40 3.59 0.07 -6.81
N THR A 41 3.29 1.26 -6.27
CA THR A 41 1.94 1.75 -5.97
C THR A 41 1.85 3.25 -6.33
N PRO A 42 0.65 3.84 -6.43
CA PRO A 42 0.48 5.29 -6.55
C PRO A 42 1.30 6.08 -5.52
N GLU A 43 1.68 7.31 -5.84
CA GLU A 43 2.59 8.10 -5.00
C GLU A 43 1.99 8.52 -3.65
N ASP A 44 0.68 8.66 -3.59
CA ASP A 44 -0.11 9.00 -2.41
C ASP A 44 -0.56 7.76 -1.61
N ALA A 45 -0.42 6.56 -2.17
CA ALA A 45 -0.82 5.32 -1.52
C ALA A 45 -0.01 5.00 -0.26
N ALA A 46 -0.70 4.60 0.79
CA ALA A 46 -0.13 4.22 2.08
C ALA A 46 -0.72 2.90 2.61
N PRO A 47 0.07 2.08 3.34
CA PRO A 47 -0.45 0.86 3.94
C PRO A 47 -1.55 1.13 4.98
N ILE A 48 -2.59 0.32 4.94
CA ILE A 48 -3.72 0.33 5.88
C ILE A 48 -3.25 -0.32 7.18
N LYS A 49 -2.70 0.51 8.09
CA LYS A 49 -2.05 0.06 9.35
C LYS A 49 -2.86 -0.98 10.15
N PRO A 50 -4.20 -0.86 10.30
CA PRO A 50 -4.99 -1.85 11.04
C PRO A 50 -4.93 -3.28 10.48
N LEU A 51 -4.48 -3.47 9.23
CA LEU A 51 -4.39 -4.77 8.57
C LEU A 51 -3.00 -5.44 8.69
N LEU A 52 -2.02 -4.77 9.30
CA LEU A 52 -0.63 -5.24 9.35
C LEU A 52 -0.24 -5.97 10.65
N GLY A 53 -1.16 -6.15 11.60
CA GLY A 53 -0.93 -6.83 12.88
C GLY A 53 -0.61 -5.89 14.02
#